data_AF-A0A174ZDQ0-F1
#
_entry.id   AF-A0A174ZDQ0-F1
#
_cell.length_a   1.000
_cell.length_b   1.000
_cell.length_c   1.000
_cell.angle_alpha   90.00
_cell.angle_beta   90.00
_cell.angle_gamma   90.00
#
_symmetry.space_group_name_H-M   'P 1'
#
loop_
_entity.id
_entity.type
_entity.pdbx_description
1 polymer ?
#
loop_
_entity_poly.entity_id
_entity_poly.type
_entity_poly.pdbx_seq_one_letter_code
_entity_poly.pdbx_strand_id
1 'polypeptide(L)'
;MEDFFRFFTDRQKEVYRLREQKMTFVQIGNTLGISKNAARQHYQNALRRIREYEAYNRMIEHNNQPVDFPLTRGELKLIYIGLNELTKIKPYRVMANVRSNWEEKRSYERIIIDDLIDRAFEAIYQAKRPN
;
A
#
# COMPACT_ATOMS: atom_id res chain seq x y z
N MET A 1 -6.22 12.57 -8.31
CA MET A 1 -6.45 11.72 -9.51
C MET A 1 -5.16 11.08 -10.03
N GLU A 2 -4.01 11.74 -9.91
CA GLU A 2 -2.70 11.22 -10.35
C GLU A 2 -2.20 10.02 -9.53
N ASP A 3 -2.43 10.01 -8.21
CA ASP A 3 -2.05 8.90 -7.32
C ASP A 3 -2.81 7.59 -7.61
N PHE A 4 -4.04 7.68 -8.12
CA PHE A 4 -4.87 6.51 -8.45
C PHE A 4 -4.28 5.65 -9.57
N PHE A 5 -3.60 6.29 -10.54
CA PHE A 5 -3.00 5.62 -11.68
C PHE A 5 -1.55 5.21 -11.48
N ARG A 6 -0.93 5.54 -10.34
CA ARG A 6 0.48 5.19 -10.07
C ARG A 6 0.73 3.68 -10.07
N PHE A 7 -0.31 2.87 -9.87
CA PHE A 7 -0.23 1.41 -9.78
C PHE A 7 -0.59 0.70 -11.08
N PHE A 8 -0.93 1.45 -12.10
CA PHE A 8 -1.29 0.91 -13.41
C PHE A 8 -0.02 0.84 -14.25
N THR A 9 0.10 -0.20 -15.07
CA THR A 9 1.05 -0.10 -16.18
C THR A 9 0.54 0.95 -17.16
N ASP A 10 1.44 1.52 -17.98
CA ASP A 10 1.06 2.55 -18.95
C ASP A 10 -0.09 2.07 -19.85
N ARG A 11 -0.03 0.81 -20.30
CA ARG A 11 -1.10 0.19 -21.10
C ARG A 11 -2.44 0.07 -20.37
N GLN A 12 -2.44 -0.20 -19.06
CA GLN A 12 -3.68 -0.23 -18.28
C GLN A 12 -4.25 1.18 -18.09
N LYS A 13 -3.39 2.16 -17.87
CA LYS A 13 -3.77 3.57 -17.70
C LYS A 13 -4.39 4.13 -18.99
N GLU A 14 -3.75 3.86 -20.13
CA GLU A 14 -4.26 4.22 -21.46
C GLU A 14 -5.63 3.59 -21.72
N VAL A 15 -5.73 2.27 -21.59
CA VAL A 15 -6.99 1.54 -21.85
C VAL A 15 -8.11 2.00 -20.92
N TYR A 16 -7.81 2.24 -19.63
CA TYR A 16 -8.80 2.73 -18.67
C TYR A 16 -9.31 4.11 -19.06
N ARG A 17 -8.42 5.07 -19.38
CA ARG A 17 -8.78 6.44 -19.79
C ARG A 17 -9.63 6.46 -21.06
N LEU A 18 -9.28 5.66 -22.07
CA LEU A 18 -10.07 5.58 -23.30
C LEU A 18 -11.45 4.96 -23.03
N ARG A 19 -11.56 4.07 -22.05
CA ARG A 19 -12.85 3.48 -21.66
C ARG A 19 -13.73 4.47 -20.91
N GLU A 20 -13.16 5.33 -20.06
CA GLU A 20 -13.86 6.46 -19.43
C GLU A 20 -14.42 7.45 -20.47
N GLN A 21 -13.71 7.63 -21.60
CA GLN A 21 -14.18 8.39 -22.76
C GLN A 21 -15.24 7.65 -23.60
N LYS A 22 -15.83 6.57 -23.07
CA LYS A 22 -16.88 5.74 -23.69
C LYS A 22 -16.47 4.99 -24.96
N MET A 23 -15.20 4.96 -25.37
CA MET A 23 -14.74 4.22 -26.55
C MET A 23 -14.86 2.69 -26.40
N THR A 24 -15.47 2.00 -27.35
CA THR A 24 -15.59 0.52 -27.31
C THR A 24 -14.23 -0.18 -27.33
N PHE A 25 -14.14 -1.42 -26.84
CA PHE A 25 -12.87 -2.18 -26.89
C PHE A 25 -12.33 -2.40 -28.31
N VAL A 26 -13.20 -2.36 -29.32
CA VAL A 26 -12.80 -2.40 -30.73
C VAL A 26 -12.09 -1.10 -31.10
N GLN A 27 -12.70 0.05 -30.79
CA GLN A 27 -12.10 1.37 -31.03
C GLN A 27 -10.78 1.52 -30.26
N ILE A 28 -10.74 1.11 -28.99
CA ILE A 28 -9.51 1.13 -28.17
C ILE A 28 -8.42 0.25 -28.78
N GLY A 29 -8.78 -0.95 -29.23
CA GLY A 29 -7.84 -1.84 -29.92
C GLY A 29 -7.23 -1.18 -31.15
N ASN A 30 -8.07 -0.56 -31.99
CA ASN A 30 -7.62 0.16 -33.18
C ASN A 30 -6.74 1.38 -32.82
N THR A 31 -7.11 2.16 -31.80
CA THR A 31 -6.35 3.33 -31.35
C THR A 31 -4.98 2.96 -30.79
N LEU A 32 -4.87 1.84 -30.06
CA LEU A 32 -3.64 1.42 -29.39
C LEU A 32 -2.81 0.40 -30.19
N GLY A 33 -3.28 -0.04 -31.36
CA GLY A 33 -2.63 -1.06 -32.18
C GLY A 33 -2.65 -2.45 -31.52
N ILE A 34 -3.69 -2.79 -30.76
CA ILE A 34 -3.84 -4.07 -30.05
C ILE A 34 -5.17 -4.75 -30.41
N SER A 35 -5.28 -6.05 -30.13
CA SER A 35 -6.55 -6.75 -30.34
C SER A 35 -7.63 -6.26 -29.36
N LYS A 36 -8.90 -6.32 -29.77
CA LYS A 36 -10.07 -6.09 -28.89
C LYS A 36 -9.98 -6.89 -27.58
N ASN A 37 -9.50 -8.13 -27.66
CA ASN A 37 -9.38 -9.02 -26.50
C ASN A 37 -8.27 -8.55 -25.55
N ALA A 38 -7.12 -8.12 -26.09
CA ALA A 38 -6.06 -7.52 -25.30
C ALA A 38 -6.52 -6.24 -24.60
N ALA A 39 -7.24 -5.35 -25.31
CA ALA A 39 -7.84 -4.15 -24.72
C ALA A 39 -8.80 -4.50 -23.57
N ARG A 40 -9.67 -5.50 -23.76
CA ARG A 40 -10.56 -5.98 -22.69
C ARG A 40 -9.78 -6.53 -21.49
N GLN A 41 -8.73 -7.31 -21.73
CA GLN A 41 -7.91 -7.89 -20.67
C GLN A 41 -7.16 -6.83 -19.87
N HIS A 42 -6.55 -5.85 -20.54
CA HIS A 42 -5.89 -4.72 -19.87
C HIS A 42 -6.88 -3.93 -19.01
N TYR A 43 -8.09 -3.68 -19.51
CA TYR A 43 -9.13 -3.02 -18.73
C TYR A 43 -9.55 -3.83 -17.50
N GLN A 44 -9.79 -5.13 -17.64
CA GLN A 44 -10.14 -5.99 -16.50
C GLN A 44 -9.02 -6.07 -15.46
N ASN A 45 -7.76 -6.11 -15.90
CA ASN A 45 -6.61 -6.07 -15.00
C ASN A 45 -6.50 -4.73 -14.27
N ALA A 46 -6.84 -3.62 -14.94
CA ALA A 46 -6.92 -2.30 -14.31
C ALA A 46 -8.00 -2.27 -13.21
N LEU A 47 -9.22 -2.76 -13.52
CA LEU A 47 -10.30 -2.86 -12.54
C LEU A 47 -9.95 -3.76 -11.35
N ARG A 48 -9.26 -4.87 -11.60
CA ARG A 48 -8.77 -5.74 -10.52
C ARG A 48 -7.82 -4.98 -9.59
N ARG A 49 -6.86 -4.23 -10.15
CA ARG A 49 -5.91 -3.42 -9.36
C ARG A 49 -6.61 -2.32 -8.55
N ILE A 50 -7.65 -1.69 -9.09
CA ILE A 50 -8.47 -0.74 -8.34
C ILE A 50 -9.08 -1.40 -7.11
N ARG A 51 -9.72 -2.56 -7.28
CA ARG A 51 -10.34 -3.29 -6.16
C ARG A 51 -9.32 -3.71 -5.10
N GLU A 52 -8.15 -4.17 -5.52
CA GLU A 52 -7.05 -4.52 -4.62
C GLU A 52 -6.56 -3.31 -3.82
N TYR A 53 -6.43 -2.15 -4.48
CA TYR A 53 -6.04 -0.90 -3.84
C TYR A 53 -7.09 -0.41 -2.84
N GLU A 54 -8.36 -0.40 -3.22
CA GLU A 54 -9.44 -0.03 -2.30
C GLU A 54 -9.53 -0.98 -1.10
N ALA A 55 -9.34 -2.29 -1.32
CA ALA A 55 -9.32 -3.26 -0.23
C ALA A 55 -8.14 -3.02 0.73
N TYR A 56 -6.97 -2.70 0.19
CA TYR A 56 -5.78 -2.35 0.98
C TYR A 56 -6.00 -1.05 1.78
N ASN A 57 -6.55 -0.01 1.16
CA ASN A 57 -6.88 1.24 1.87
C ASN A 57 -7.90 1.03 2.97
N ARG A 58 -8.98 0.26 2.70
CA ARG A 58 -9.97 -0.09 3.74
C ARG A 58 -9.33 -0.84 4.91
N MET A 59 -8.40 -1.74 4.62
CA MET A 59 -7.64 -2.45 5.66
C MET A 59 -6.78 -1.47 6.49
N ILE A 60 -6.08 -0.54 5.85
CA ILE A 60 -5.31 0.50 6.53
C ILE A 60 -6.21 1.38 7.39
N GLU A 61 -7.31 1.89 6.84
CA GLU A 61 -8.27 2.74 7.55
C GLU A 61 -8.82 2.03 8.78
N HIS A 62 -9.19 0.76 8.65
CA HIS A 62 -9.64 -0.06 9.77
C HIS A 62 -8.53 -0.27 10.82
N ASN A 63 -7.31 -0.58 10.39
CA ASN A 63 -6.19 -0.83 11.31
C ASN A 63 -5.67 0.46 11.99
N ASN A 64 -5.94 1.63 11.43
CA ASN A 64 -5.63 2.93 12.03
C ASN A 64 -6.67 3.39 13.05
N GLN A 65 -7.72 2.62 13.30
CA GLN A 65 -8.69 2.94 14.34
C GLN A 65 -8.02 2.83 15.73
N PRO A 66 -8.20 3.83 16.62
CA PRO A 66 -7.64 3.78 17.95
C PRO A 66 -8.26 2.63 18.74
N VAL A 67 -7.44 1.93 19.51
CA VAL A 67 -7.88 0.86 20.42
C VAL A 67 -7.54 1.29 21.85
N ASP A 68 -8.52 1.18 22.74
CA ASP A 68 -8.28 1.30 24.19
C ASP A 68 -7.74 -0.03 24.71
N PHE A 69 -6.43 -0.06 24.99
CA PHE A 69 -5.72 -1.25 25.44
C PHE A 69 -4.79 -0.87 26.60
N PRO A 70 -5.19 -1.11 27.86
CA PRO A 70 -4.40 -0.69 29.01
C PRO A 70 -3.10 -1.49 29.07
N LEU A 71 -1.98 -0.78 29.21
CA LEU A 71 -0.64 -1.35 29.29
C LEU A 71 0.12 -0.73 30.46
N THR A 72 0.86 -1.57 31.17
CA THR A 72 1.85 -1.11 32.14
C THR A 72 3.11 -0.60 31.44
N ARG A 73 3.90 0.21 32.16
CA ARG A 73 5.20 0.68 31.67
C ARG A 73 6.17 -0.47 31.34
N GLY A 74 6.11 -1.58 32.09
CA GLY A 74 6.96 -2.75 31.86
C GLY A 74 6.65 -3.45 30.54
N GLU A 75 5.37 -3.65 30.24
CA GLU A 75 4.91 -4.25 28.99
C GLU A 75 5.26 -3.36 27.79
N LEU A 76 5.06 -2.04 27.92
CA LEU A 76 5.43 -1.10 26.86
C LEU A 76 6.94 -1.13 26.55
N LYS A 77 7.80 -1.31 27.57
CA LYS A 77 9.25 -1.50 27.37
C LYS A 77 9.56 -2.76 26.58
N LEU A 78 8.89 -3.88 26.88
CA LEU A 78 9.10 -5.14 26.17
C LEU A 78 8.66 -5.01 24.70
N ILE A 79 7.52 -4.35 24.45
CA ILE A 79 7.04 -4.05 23.10
C ILE A 79 8.07 -3.19 22.35
N TYR A 80 8.56 -2.10 22.95
CA TYR A 80 9.59 -1.24 22.37
C TYR A 80 10.86 -2.01 21.99
N ILE A 81 11.33 -2.94 22.84
CA ILE A 81 12.49 -3.79 22.55
C ILE A 81 12.19 -4.70 21.34
N GLY A 82 11.04 -5.38 21.35
CA GLY A 82 10.63 -6.25 20.25
C GLY A 82 10.52 -5.52 18.91
N LEU A 83 9.96 -4.30 18.90
CA LEU A 83 9.88 -3.47 17.70
C LEU A 83 11.26 -3.10 17.17
N ASN A 84 12.21 -2.75 18.04
CA ASN A 84 13.58 -2.47 17.62
C ASN A 84 14.25 -3.72 17.00
N GLU A 85 14.01 -4.92 17.54
CA GLU A 85 14.52 -6.16 16.93
C GLU A 85 13.89 -6.42 15.55
N LEU A 86 12.60 -6.16 15.38
CA LEU A 86 11.91 -6.30 14.09
C LEU A 86 12.54 -5.41 13.01
N THR A 87 13.01 -4.20 13.35
CA THR A 87 13.67 -3.31 12.38
C THR A 87 15.01 -3.83 11.85
N LYS A 88 15.65 -4.75 12.57
CA LYS A 88 16.96 -5.31 12.19
C LYS A 88 16.85 -6.44 11.18
N ILE A 89 15.66 -7.02 11.01
CA ILE A 89 15.41 -8.14 10.10
C ILE A 89 15.24 -7.60 8.66
N LYS A 90 16.21 -7.87 7.77
CA LYS A 90 16.15 -7.55 6.33
C LYS A 90 15.87 -8.81 5.47
N PRO A 91 15.14 -8.68 4.35
CA PRO A 91 13.86 -8.03 4.16
C PRO A 91 12.71 -9.04 4.32
N TYR A 92 11.53 -8.55 4.73
CA TYR A 92 10.28 -9.28 4.55
C TYR A 92 10.18 -9.67 3.07
N ARG A 93 10.21 -10.98 2.77
CA ARG A 93 10.14 -11.50 1.40
C ARG A 93 8.82 -11.06 0.80
N VAL A 94 8.86 -10.08 -0.09
CA VAL A 94 7.68 -9.73 -0.87
C VAL A 94 7.88 -10.34 -2.24
N MET A 95 7.18 -11.45 -2.43
CA MET A 95 6.98 -12.01 -3.76
C MET A 95 6.44 -10.89 -4.65
N ALA A 96 6.89 -10.85 -5.90
CA ALA A 96 6.61 -9.80 -6.87
C ALA A 96 5.10 -9.72 -7.23
N ASN A 97 4.31 -9.18 -6.33
CA ASN A 97 2.86 -9.07 -6.38
C ASN A 97 2.48 -7.60 -6.56
N VAL A 98 1.21 -7.26 -6.80
CA VAL A 98 0.77 -5.85 -6.77
C VAL A 98 1.18 -5.16 -5.44
N ARG A 99 1.28 -5.92 -4.35
CA ARG A 99 1.86 -5.50 -3.06
C ARG A 99 3.35 -5.14 -3.08
N SER A 100 4.20 -5.80 -3.87
CA SER A 100 5.64 -5.46 -3.94
C SER A 100 5.88 -4.13 -4.66
N ASN A 101 5.06 -3.78 -5.66
CA ASN A 101 5.10 -2.44 -6.26
C ASN A 101 4.57 -1.35 -5.32
N TRP A 102 3.93 -1.71 -4.21
CA TRP A 102 3.53 -0.76 -3.15
C TRP A 102 4.67 -0.47 -2.16
N GLU A 103 5.73 -1.29 -2.13
CA GLU A 103 6.84 -1.24 -1.16
C GLU A 103 8.03 -0.36 -1.55
N GLU A 104 8.06 0.23 -2.75
CA GLU A 104 9.03 1.30 -3.03
C GLU A 104 8.82 2.52 -2.10
N LYS A 105 7.67 2.60 -1.43
CA LYS A 105 7.41 3.44 -0.25
C LYS A 105 7.47 2.57 1.00
N ARG A 106 8.01 3.11 2.12
CA ARG A 106 8.04 2.43 3.44
C ARG A 106 6.71 1.66 3.63
N SER A 107 6.77 0.33 3.76
CA SER A 107 5.57 -0.50 3.92
C SER A 107 4.71 0.03 5.07
N TYR A 108 3.39 -0.19 5.01
CA TYR A 108 2.47 0.24 6.06
C TYR A 108 2.96 -0.19 7.46
N GLU A 109 3.45 -1.43 7.55
CA GLU A 109 4.04 -1.98 8.77
C GLU A 109 5.26 -1.19 9.23
N ARG A 110 6.13 -0.75 8.31
CA ARG A 110 7.31 0.04 8.66
C ARG A 110 6.96 1.44 9.17
N ILE A 111 5.94 2.07 8.59
CA ILE A 111 5.43 3.36 9.07
C ILE A 111 4.90 3.22 10.50
N ILE A 112 4.11 2.18 10.78
CA ILE A 112 3.61 1.90 12.12
C ILE A 112 4.76 1.61 13.09
N ILE A 113 5.72 0.78 12.70
CA ILE A 113 6.84 0.42 13.57
C ILE A 113 7.64 1.67 13.95
N ASP A 114 7.99 2.52 12.98
CA ASP A 114 8.74 3.75 13.23
C ASP A 114 7.97 4.68 14.19
N ASP A 115 6.69 4.96 13.90
CA ASP A 115 5.82 5.80 14.75
C ASP A 115 5.62 5.23 16.16
N LEU A 116 5.38 3.92 16.26
CA LEU A 116 5.14 3.26 17.54
C LEU A 116 6.40 3.20 18.40
N ILE A 117 7.58 3.03 17.79
CA ILE A 117 8.86 3.09 18.51
C ILE A 117 9.04 4.49 19.10
N ASP A 118 8.77 5.55 18.34
CA ASP A 118 8.94 6.93 18.80
C ASP A 118 7.96 7.25 19.94
N ARG A 119 6.67 6.92 19.77
CA ARG A 119 5.65 7.10 20.83
C ARG A 119 5.95 6.27 22.08
N ALA A 120 6.41 5.03 21.92
CA ALA A 120 6.77 4.18 23.04
C ALA A 120 8.00 4.74 23.79
N PHE A 121 9.01 5.24 23.06
CA PHE A 121 10.18 5.88 23.67
C PHE A 121 9.78 7.09 24.50
N GLU A 122 8.98 8.00 23.93
CA GLU A 122 8.48 9.19 24.62
C GLU A 122 7.69 8.83 25.88
N ALA A 123 6.80 7.83 25.81
CA ALA A 123 6.04 7.38 26.97
C ALA A 123 6.89 6.71 28.06
N ILE A 124 7.94 5.96 27.69
CA ILE A 124 8.80 5.23 28.64
C ILE A 124 9.79 6.18 29.34
N TYR A 125 10.40 7.09 28.59
CA TYR A 125 11.56 7.90 29.01
C TYR A 125 11.22 9.38 29.20
N GLN A 126 10.02 9.83 28.84
CA GLN A 126 9.59 11.23 28.92
C GLN A 126 10.52 12.19 28.16
N ALA A 127 11.10 11.72 27.06
CA ALA A 127 12.03 12.45 26.22
C ALA A 127 11.82 12.07 24.75
N LYS A 128 12.17 12.95 23.83
CA LYS A 128 12.16 12.64 22.40
C LYS A 128 13.27 11.64 22.07
N ARG A 129 12.97 10.70 21.19
CA ARG A 129 13.97 9.77 20.68
C ARG A 129 15.03 10.56 19.89
N PRO A 130 16.33 10.38 20.15
CA PRO A 130 17.37 10.96 19.31
C PRO A 130 17.34 10.35 17.91
N ASN A 131 17.43 11.20 16.89
CA ASN A 131 17.43 10.82 15.46
C ASN A 131 18.59 9.90 15.09
#